data_AF-A0A6N9R874-F1
#
_entry.id   AF-A0A6N9R874-F1
#
_cell.length_a   1.000
_cell.length_b   1.000
_cell.length_c   1.000
_cell.angle_alpha   90.00
_cell.angle_beta   90.00
_cell.angle_gamma   90.00
#
_symmetry.space_group_name_H-M   'P 1'
#
loop_
_entity.id
_entity.type
_entity.pdbx_description
1 polymer ?
#
loop_
_entity_poly.entity_id
_entity_poly.type
_entity_poly.pdbx_seq_one_letter_code
_entity_poly.pdbx_strand_id
1 'polypeptide(L)'
;MSNPFTAHPASVGETYIQHFAFALRFGLRMLLGGAAATVHAAFAFLCVTTASRINDELIAMRAASRGRTVRVVDIETMLPLDYHI
;
A
#
# COMPACT_ATOMS: atom_id res chain seq x y z
N MET A 1 -13.43 19.59 19.46
CA MET A 1 -12.44 18.55 19.11
C MET A 1 -12.98 17.77 17.91
N SER A 2 -12.19 17.55 16.87
CA SER A 2 -12.62 16.77 15.69
C SER A 2 -12.49 15.28 15.99
N ASN A 3 -13.52 14.48 15.69
CA ASN A 3 -13.46 13.02 15.88
C ASN A 3 -12.46 12.41 14.87
N PRO A 4 -11.34 11.81 15.31
CA PRO A 4 -10.30 11.31 14.41
C PRO A 4 -10.78 10.17 13.50
N PHE A 5 -11.75 9.37 13.94
CA PHE A 5 -12.32 8.27 13.17
C PHE A 5 -13.11 8.75 11.95
N THR A 6 -13.67 9.95 12.01
CA THR A 6 -14.47 10.50 10.89
C THR A 6 -13.74 11.64 10.17
N ALA A 7 -12.91 12.40 10.87
CA ALA A 7 -12.16 13.53 10.31
C ALA A 7 -11.18 13.09 9.22
N HIS A 8 -10.42 12.02 9.44
CA HIS A 8 -9.47 11.55 8.44
C HIS A 8 -10.15 10.98 7.18
N PRO A 9 -11.09 10.02 7.27
CA PRO A 9 -11.83 9.55 6.10
C PRO A 9 -12.51 10.69 5.34
N ALA A 10 -13.12 11.64 6.05
CA ALA A 10 -13.77 12.79 5.43
C ALA A 10 -12.78 13.68 4.66
N SER A 11 -11.54 13.87 5.16
CA SER A 11 -10.51 14.66 4.47
C SER A 11 -10.08 14.10 3.11
N VAL A 12 -10.30 12.79 2.88
CA VAL A 12 -10.03 12.10 1.60
C VAL A 12 -11.30 11.74 0.84
N GLY A 13 -12.47 12.23 1.29
CA GLY A 13 -13.75 12.01 0.63
C GLY A 13 -14.35 10.62 0.81
N GLU A 14 -13.99 9.90 1.88
CA GLU A 14 -14.46 8.55 2.18
C GLU A 14 -15.29 8.52 3.49
N THR A 15 -16.24 7.60 3.59
CA THR A 15 -16.89 7.27 4.86
C THR A 15 -15.96 6.42 5.73
N TYR A 16 -16.16 6.42 7.05
CA TYR A 16 -15.37 5.60 7.98
C TYR A 16 -15.30 4.12 7.56
N ILE A 17 -16.44 3.53 7.18
CA ILE A 17 -16.51 2.11 6.80
C ILE A 17 -15.78 1.83 5.47
N GLN A 18 -15.90 2.73 4.47
CA GLN A 18 -15.17 2.60 3.21
C GLN A 18 -13.65 2.64 3.44
N HIS A 19 -13.20 3.64 4.20
CA HIS A 19 -11.78 3.82 4.50
C HIS A 19 -11.23 2.65 5.32
N PHE A 20 -11.96 2.25 6.37
CA PHE A 20 -11.61 1.12 7.22
C PHE A 20 -11.50 -0.20 6.44
N ALA A 21 -12.52 -0.52 5.62
CA ALA A 21 -12.52 -1.75 4.84
C ALA A 21 -11.37 -1.78 3.83
N PHE A 22 -11.08 -0.66 3.18
CA PHE A 22 -9.91 -0.54 2.30
C PHE A 22 -8.61 -0.77 3.10
N ALA A 23 -8.42 -0.02 4.19
CA ALA A 23 -7.19 -0.03 4.97
C ALA A 23 -6.92 -1.41 5.57
N LEU A 24 -7.94 -2.07 6.10
CA LEU A 24 -7.84 -3.43 6.65
C LEU A 24 -7.44 -4.44 5.56
N ARG A 25 -8.11 -4.41 4.41
CA ARG A 25 -7.81 -5.31 3.29
C ARG A 25 -6.40 -5.10 2.73
N PHE A 26 -5.96 -3.86 2.66
CA PHE A 26 -4.61 -3.50 2.23
C PHE A 26 -3.57 -3.99 3.25
N GLY A 27 -3.78 -3.72 4.54
CA GLY A 27 -2.89 -4.15 5.61
C GLY A 27 -2.74 -5.67 5.73
N LEU A 28 -3.84 -6.42 5.61
CA LEU A 28 -3.80 -7.89 5.62
C LEU A 28 -2.95 -8.45 4.47
N ARG A 29 -3.06 -7.88 3.27
CA ARG A 29 -2.20 -8.28 2.15
C ARG A 29 -0.73 -7.94 2.38
N MET A 30 -0.43 -6.76 2.93
CA MET A 30 0.95 -6.41 3.31
C MET A 30 1.55 -7.42 4.29
N LEU A 31 0.80 -7.81 5.32
CA LEU A 31 1.24 -8.82 6.29
C LEU A 31 1.51 -10.17 5.61
N LEU A 32 0.63 -10.61 4.72
CA LEU A 32 0.81 -11.87 3.97
C LEU A 32 2.02 -11.81 3.04
N GLY A 33 2.22 -10.70 2.32
CA GLY A 33 3.37 -10.49 1.45
C GLY A 33 4.69 -10.47 2.23
N GLY A 34 4.71 -9.78 3.37
CA GLY A 34 5.85 -9.75 4.28
C GLY A 34 6.18 -11.13 4.84
N ALA A 35 5.18 -11.86 5.34
CA ALA A 35 5.36 -13.22 5.83
C ALA A 35 5.89 -14.17 4.74
N ALA A 36 5.35 -14.08 3.52
CA ALA A 36 5.83 -14.85 2.37
C ALA A 36 7.30 -14.53 2.04
N ALA A 37 7.69 -13.25 2.07
CA ALA A 37 9.07 -12.85 1.85
C ALA A 37 10.02 -13.37 2.95
N THR A 38 9.59 -13.33 4.22
CA THR A 38 10.38 -13.87 5.34
C THR A 38 10.57 -15.38 5.23
N VAL A 39 9.51 -16.13 4.89
CA VAL A 39 9.60 -17.57 4.65
C VAL A 39 10.52 -17.87 3.47
N HIS A 40 10.40 -17.13 2.37
CA HIS A 40 11.28 -17.28 1.20
C HIS A 40 12.74 -16.98 1.52
N ALA A 41 13.02 -15.98 2.36
CA ALA A 41 14.38 -15.65 2.79
C ALA A 41 15.03 -16.80 3.59
N ALA A 42 14.26 -17.52 4.41
CA ALA A 42 14.73 -18.70 5.12
C ALA A 42 14.79 -19.95 4.21
N PHE A 43 13.83 -20.09 3.29
CA PHE A 43 13.67 -21.24 2.41
C PHE A 43 13.44 -20.76 0.97
N ALA A 44 14.53 -20.60 0.21
CA ALA A 44 14.50 -20.02 -1.14
C ALA A 44 13.60 -20.77 -2.15
N PHE A 45 13.20 -22.00 -1.86
CA PHE A 45 12.27 -22.79 -2.69
C PHE A 45 10.79 -22.62 -2.32
N LEU A 46 10.46 -21.98 -1.20
CA LEU A 46 9.10 -21.67 -0.78
C LEU A 46 8.71 -20.24 -1.17
N CYS A 47 7.42 -19.99 -1.42
CA CYS A 47 6.87 -18.65 -1.66
C CYS A 47 7.53 -17.83 -2.80
N VAL A 48 8.15 -18.51 -3.78
CA VAL A 48 9.05 -17.94 -4.81
C VAL A 48 8.54 -16.66 -5.47
N THR A 49 7.25 -16.58 -5.80
CA THR A 49 6.64 -15.39 -6.42
C THR A 49 5.53 -14.75 -5.59
N THR A 50 5.25 -15.30 -4.40
CA THR A 50 4.08 -14.92 -3.60
C THR A 50 4.17 -13.47 -3.14
N ALA A 51 5.32 -13.05 -2.61
CA ALA A 51 5.52 -11.69 -2.13
C ALA A 51 5.39 -10.66 -3.26
N SER A 52 6.02 -10.91 -4.42
CA SER A 52 5.96 -10.01 -5.57
C SER A 52 4.55 -9.87 -6.12
N ARG A 53 3.82 -10.98 -6.29
CA ARG A 53 2.42 -10.94 -6.75
C ARG A 53 1.52 -10.14 -5.79
N ILE A 54 1.70 -10.31 -4.49
CA ILE A 54 0.97 -9.54 -3.48
C ILE A 54 1.35 -8.05 -3.56
N ASN A 55 2.63 -7.72 -3.78
CA ASN A 55 3.08 -6.36 -3.97
C ASN A 55 2.43 -5.69 -5.20
N ASP A 56 2.33 -6.41 -6.32
CA ASP A 56 1.66 -5.91 -7.52
C ASP A 56 0.17 -5.64 -7.26
N GLU A 57 -0.50 -6.53 -6.52
CA GLU A 57 -1.88 -6.31 -6.07
C GLU A 57 -2.02 -5.06 -5.18
N LEU A 58 -1.07 -4.82 -4.27
CA LEU A 58 -1.06 -3.64 -3.41
C LEU A 58 -0.87 -2.35 -4.22
N ILE A 59 0.01 -2.36 -5.22
CA ILE A 59 0.20 -1.23 -6.14
C ILE A 59 -1.10 -0.96 -6.90
N ALA A 60 -1.72 -1.98 -7.47
CA ALA A 60 -2.99 -1.86 -8.18
C ALA A 60 -4.10 -1.30 -7.27
N MET A 61 -4.19 -1.74 -6.01
CA MET A 61 -5.15 -1.21 -5.03
C MET A 61 -4.94 0.26 -4.71
N ARG A 62 -3.69 0.72 -4.61
CA ARG A 62 -3.37 2.14 -4.40
C ARG A 62 -3.68 2.98 -5.63
N ALA A 63 -3.37 2.48 -6.82
CA ALA A 63 -3.70 3.16 -8.06
C ALA A 63 -5.22 3.31 -8.27
N ALA A 64 -6.00 2.32 -7.86
CA ALA A 64 -7.46 2.37 -7.94
C ALA A 64 -8.13 3.23 -6.85
N SER A 65 -7.41 3.59 -5.76
CA SER A 65 -7.98 4.36 -4.66
C SER A 65 -8.02 5.87 -4.97
N ARG A 66 -9.21 6.46 -4.91
CA ARG A 66 -9.40 7.91 -5.10
C ARG A 66 -8.78 8.67 -3.91
N GLY A 67 -8.16 9.82 -4.18
CA GLY A 67 -7.55 10.66 -3.13
C GLY A 67 -6.17 10.22 -2.64
N ARG A 68 -5.56 9.20 -3.26
CA ARG A 68 -4.18 8.78 -2.96
C ARG A 68 -3.26 9.01 -4.13
N THR A 69 -2.23 9.84 -3.92
CA THR A 69 -1.18 10.08 -4.89
C THR A 69 -0.18 8.93 -4.84
N VAL A 70 0.03 8.26 -5.98
CA VAL A 70 1.20 7.39 -6.16
C VAL A 70 2.41 8.32 -6.27
N ARG A 71 3.36 8.20 -5.35
CA ARG A 71 4.62 8.93 -5.48
C ARG A 71 5.43 8.26 -6.58
N VAL A 72 5.73 9.03 -7.62
CA VAL A 72 6.64 8.59 -8.68
C VAL A 72 8.02 9.09 -8.30
N VAL A 73 8.99 8.19 -8.37
CA VAL A 73 10.39 8.47 -8.07
C VAL A 73 11.22 8.29 -9.34
N ASP A 74 12.25 9.10 -9.47
CA ASP A 74 13.27 8.96 -10.50
C ASP A 74 14.08 7.68 -10.26
N ILE A 75 14.41 6.95 -11.33
CA ILE A 75 15.01 5.61 -11.24
C ILE A 75 16.52 5.71 -10.98
N GLU A 76 17.17 6.79 -11.43
CA GLU A 76 18.61 6.99 -11.25
C GLU A 76 18.93 7.51 -9.85
N THR A 77 18.09 8.38 -9.31
CA THR A 77 18.35 9.12 -8.07
C THR A 77 17.49 8.67 -6.87
N MET A 78 16.42 7.90 -7.11
CA MET A 78 15.41 7.51 -6.11
C MET A 78 14.73 8.70 -5.41
N LEU A 79 14.87 9.91 -5.98
CA LEU A 79 14.22 11.12 -5.48
C LEU A 79 12.80 11.23 -6.06
N PRO A 80 11.86 11.87 -5.34
CA PRO A 80 10.55 12.19 -5.91
C PRO A 80 10.70 12.98 -7.21
N LEU A 81 9.88 12.70 -8.24
CA LEU A 81 9.98 13.43 -9.52
C LEU A 81 9.75 14.95 -9.36
N ASP A 82 9.05 15.36 -8.32
CA ASP A 82 8.85 16.76 -7.93
C ASP A 82 10.07 17.40 -7.26
N TYR A 83 11.19 16.68 -7.11
CA TYR A 83 12.44 17.21 -6.54
C TYR A 83 13.27 18.06 -7.53
N HIS A 84 13.10 17.86 -8.85
CA HIS A 84 13.86 18.57 -9.88
C HIS A 84 13.16 19.84 -10.43
N ILE A 85 12.15 20.35 -9.72
CA ILE A 85 11.35 21.52 -10.10
C ILE A 85 11.55 22.66 -9.10
#